data_AF-A0A503E505-F1
#
_entry.id   AF-A0A503E505-F1
#
_cell.length_a   1.000
_cell.length_b   1.000
_cell.length_c   1.000
_cell.angle_alpha   90.00
_cell.angle_beta   90.00
_cell.angle_gamma   90.00
#
_symmetry.space_group_name_H-M   'P 1'
#
loop_
_entity.id
_entity.type
_entity.pdbx_description
1 polymer ?
#
loop_
_entity_poly.entity_id
_entity_poly.type
_entity_poly.pdbx_seq_one_letter_code
_entity_poly.pdbx_strand_id
1 'polypeptide(L)'
;MRESHQGSCLCGAVRFRTSGALRGVVYCHCSQCRKQSGHFYAATNVADTDIVIEGAESITWYEASGFARRGFCKTCGSLLFWKAMDQDHISVMAGSFDKPTALEGECHIFVGDKGDYYSIDDGLPQFEKSTPAIPVAE
;
A
#
# COMPACT_ATOMS: atom_id res chain seq x y z
N MET A 1 2.43 -25.61 1.83
CA MET A 1 3.05 -24.46 2.53
C MET A 1 2.30 -23.23 2.09
N ARG A 2 1.88 -22.35 3.00
CA ARG A 2 1.34 -21.03 2.60
C ARG A 2 2.50 -20.21 2.02
N GLU A 3 2.24 -19.46 0.96
CA GLU A 3 3.21 -18.49 0.45
C GLU A 3 3.55 -17.48 1.55
N SER A 4 4.79 -16.99 1.57
CA SER A 4 5.23 -16.00 2.56
C SER A 4 6.11 -14.97 1.89
N HIS A 5 5.81 -13.70 2.15
CA HIS A 5 6.58 -12.57 1.67
C HIS A 5 7.07 -11.78 2.87
N GLN A 6 8.27 -11.22 2.77
CA GLN A 6 8.85 -10.37 3.81
C GLN A 6 9.32 -9.05 3.22
N GLY A 7 9.50 -8.07 4.08
CA GLY A 7 9.96 -6.76 3.68
C GLY A 7 10.31 -5.88 4.87
N SER A 8 10.76 -4.68 4.57
CA SER A 8 11.15 -3.71 5.57
C SER A 8 11.02 -2.27 5.07
N CYS A 9 11.10 -1.32 5.99
CA CYS A 9 11.45 0.05 5.61
C CYS A 9 12.90 0.13 5.13
N LEU A 10 13.27 1.27 4.53
CA LEU A 10 14.60 1.50 3.98
C LEU A 10 15.73 1.34 5.02
N CYS A 11 15.52 1.77 6.27
CA CYS A 11 16.52 1.64 7.32
C CYS A 11 16.45 0.32 8.10
N GLY A 12 15.50 -0.57 7.78
CA GLY A 12 15.32 -1.85 8.46
C GLY A 12 14.74 -1.79 9.88
N ALA A 13 14.43 -0.60 10.41
CA ALA A 13 13.85 -0.43 11.75
C ALA A 13 12.44 -1.01 11.88
N VAL A 14 11.70 -1.10 10.77
CA VAL A 14 10.41 -1.78 10.68
C VAL A 14 10.57 -2.93 9.71
N ARG A 15 10.24 -4.15 10.14
CA ARG A 15 10.24 -5.36 9.32
C ARG A 15 8.87 -6.01 9.40
N PHE A 16 8.47 -6.70 8.35
CA PHE A 16 7.23 -7.45 8.37
C PHE A 16 7.34 -8.75 7.60
N ARG A 17 6.48 -9.70 7.96
CA ARG A 17 6.29 -10.96 7.24
C ARG A 17 4.80 -11.19 7.06
N THR A 18 4.42 -11.61 5.85
CA THR A 18 3.06 -11.98 5.48
C THR A 18 2.98 -13.48 5.22
N SER A 19 1.78 -14.04 5.32
CA SER A 19 1.49 -15.41 4.93
C SER A 19 0.22 -15.50 4.10
N GLY A 20 0.11 -16.51 3.25
CA GLY A 20 -1.05 -16.68 2.37
C GLY A 20 -1.00 -15.78 1.13
N ALA A 21 -2.11 -15.76 0.40
CA ALA A 21 -2.22 -15.03 -0.84
C ALA A 21 -2.31 -13.52 -0.59
N LEU A 22 -1.56 -12.77 -1.39
CA LEU A 22 -1.64 -11.32 -1.44
C LEU A 22 -2.55 -10.91 -2.60
N ARG A 23 -3.36 -9.85 -2.41
CA ARG A 23 -4.09 -9.24 -3.53
C ARG A 23 -3.09 -8.70 -4.57
N GLY A 24 -3.47 -8.57 -5.84
CA GLY A 24 -2.64 -7.86 -6.83
C GLY A 24 -2.33 -6.41 -6.41
N VAL A 25 -1.39 -5.76 -7.08
CA VAL A 25 -0.97 -4.40 -6.71
C VAL A 25 -1.94 -3.39 -7.31
N VAL A 26 -2.57 -2.60 -6.46
CA VAL A 26 -3.38 -1.45 -6.90
C VAL A 26 -2.52 -0.20 -6.88
N TYR A 27 -2.58 0.54 -7.98
CA TYR A 27 -1.95 1.83 -8.14
C TYR A 27 -2.97 2.94 -7.85
N CYS A 28 -2.85 3.61 -6.70
CA CYS A 28 -3.76 4.67 -6.29
C CYS A 28 -3.16 6.05 -6.58
N HIS A 29 -3.85 6.79 -7.43
CA HIS A 29 -3.39 8.05 -8.02
C HIS A 29 -3.94 9.30 -7.32
N CYS A 30 -4.71 9.16 -6.24
CA CYS A 30 -5.34 10.28 -5.54
C CYS A 30 -4.32 11.23 -4.87
N SER A 31 -4.73 12.47 -4.61
CA SER A 31 -3.82 13.55 -4.20
C SER A 31 -3.11 13.28 -2.90
N GLN A 32 -3.74 12.56 -1.97
CA GLN A 32 -3.11 12.12 -0.73
C GLN A 32 -1.95 11.15 -1.03
N CYS A 33 -2.17 10.17 -1.91
CA CYS A 33 -1.14 9.20 -2.30
C CYS A 33 0.01 9.87 -3.06
N ARG A 34 -0.31 10.80 -3.98
CA ARG A 34 0.72 11.55 -4.73
C ARG A 34 1.55 12.43 -3.81
N LYS A 35 0.92 13.21 -2.95
CA LYS A 35 1.61 14.14 -2.03
C LYS A 35 2.48 13.42 -1.02
N GLN A 36 2.09 12.21 -0.60
CA GLN A 36 2.85 11.48 0.41
C GLN A 36 3.99 10.65 -0.18
N SER A 37 3.80 10.09 -1.39
CA SER A 37 4.83 9.25 -2.04
C SER A 37 5.72 9.99 -3.02
N GLY A 38 5.30 11.17 -3.50
CA GLY A 38 5.89 11.86 -4.64
C GLY A 38 5.41 11.35 -6.00
N HIS A 39 4.61 10.27 -6.07
CA HIS A 39 4.10 9.74 -7.34
C HIS A 39 2.68 9.16 -7.22
N PHE A 40 2.55 7.86 -6.96
CA PHE A 40 1.30 7.18 -6.62
C PHE A 40 1.61 6.11 -5.58
N TYR A 41 0.58 5.61 -4.89
CA TYR A 41 0.74 4.44 -4.04
C TYR A 41 0.67 3.19 -4.89
N ALA A 42 1.63 2.28 -4.74
CA ALA A 42 1.56 0.91 -5.23
C ALA A 42 1.40 -0.01 -4.02
N ALA A 43 0.22 -0.60 -3.82
CA ALA A 43 -0.04 -1.41 -2.63
C ALA A 43 -0.75 -2.73 -2.96
N THR A 44 -0.31 -3.79 -2.30
CA THR A 44 -1.07 -5.04 -2.14
C THR A 44 -1.91 -4.97 -0.87
N ASN A 45 -2.64 -6.03 -0.53
CA ASN A 45 -3.48 -6.14 0.65
C ASN A 45 -3.38 -7.54 1.26
N VAL A 46 -3.37 -7.61 2.59
CA VAL A 46 -3.25 -8.85 3.39
C VAL A 46 -4.18 -8.77 4.60
N ALA A 47 -4.71 -9.91 5.04
CA ALA A 47 -5.46 -9.97 6.30
C ALA A 47 -4.58 -9.63 7.50
N ASP A 48 -5.15 -8.96 8.50
CA ASP A 48 -4.43 -8.56 9.71
C ASP A 48 -3.86 -9.76 10.47
N THR A 49 -4.57 -10.89 10.42
CA THR A 49 -4.13 -12.16 11.03
C THR A 49 -2.97 -12.82 10.30
N ASP A 50 -2.70 -12.41 9.07
CA ASP A 50 -1.70 -13.00 8.19
C ASP A 50 -0.44 -12.13 8.04
N ILE A 51 -0.32 -11.06 8.84
CA ILE A 51 0.87 -10.19 8.88
C ILE A 51 1.44 -10.08 10.29
N VAL A 52 2.76 -10.20 10.39
CA VAL A 52 3.53 -9.95 11.61
C VAL A 52 4.45 -8.77 11.35
N ILE A 53 4.42 -7.78 12.25
CA ILE A 53 5.22 -6.55 12.15
C ILE A 53 6.16 -6.48 13.36
N GLU A 54 7.45 -6.33 13.09
CA GLU A 54 8.50 -6.06 14.06
C GLU A 54 8.91 -4.59 13.99
N GLY A 55 9.21 -3.98 15.14
CA GLY A 55 9.59 -2.57 15.22
C GLY A 55 8.41 -1.60 15.10
N ALA A 56 7.22 -2.01 15.55
CA ALA A 56 5.99 -1.22 15.44
C ALA A 56 6.10 0.15 16.14
N GLU A 57 6.92 0.26 17.17
CA GLU A 57 7.27 1.52 17.86
C GLU A 57 8.00 2.52 16.96
N SER A 58 8.58 2.05 15.85
CA SER A 58 9.22 2.88 14.81
C SER A 58 8.26 3.33 13.71
N ILE A 59 6.97 2.97 13.81
CA ILE A 59 5.92 3.41 12.90
C ILE A 59 5.22 4.64 13.47
N THR A 60 5.08 5.68 12.64
CA THR A 60 4.13 6.76 12.87
C THR A 60 2.87 6.49 12.07
N TRP A 61 1.71 6.59 12.73
CA TRP A 61 0.40 6.52 12.08
C TRP A 61 -0.17 7.92 11.90
N TYR A 62 -0.54 8.25 10.67
CA TYR A 62 -1.18 9.50 10.32
C TYR A 62 -2.61 9.26 9.81
N GLU A 63 -3.57 9.91 10.45
CA GLU A 63 -4.99 9.82 10.14
C GLU A 63 -5.42 11.12 9.48
N ALA A 64 -5.64 11.07 8.17
CA ALA A 64 -6.15 12.24 7.44
C ALA A 64 -7.66 12.46 7.71
N SER A 65 -8.35 11.37 8.07
CA SER A 65 -9.77 11.32 8.43
C SER A 65 -10.01 10.12 9.33
N GLY A 66 -11.22 10.00 9.90
CA GLY A 66 -11.62 8.83 10.69
C GLY A 66 -11.78 7.53 9.89
N PHE A 67 -11.60 7.55 8.56
CA PHE A 67 -11.81 6.37 7.72
C PHE A 67 -10.59 5.45 7.69
N ALA A 68 -9.38 6.03 7.61
CA ALA A 68 -8.15 5.26 7.47
C ALA A 68 -6.92 5.99 7.99
N ARG A 69 -5.91 5.19 8.35
CA ARG A 69 -4.60 5.63 8.78
C ARG A 69 -3.49 5.15 7.86
N ARG A 70 -2.39 5.89 7.82
CA ARG A 70 -1.20 5.61 7.01
C ARG A 70 0.01 5.44 7.91
N GLY A 71 0.68 4.31 7.77
CA GLY A 71 1.84 3.95 8.57
C GLY A 71 3.12 4.19 7.79
N PHE A 72 4.05 4.96 8.37
CA PHE A 72 5.37 5.21 7.80
C PHE A 72 6.45 5.14 8.86
N CYS A 73 7.67 4.79 8.45
CA CYS A 73 8.79 4.71 9.37
C CYS A 73 9.21 6.11 9.83
N LYS A 74 9.23 6.33 11.15
CA LYS A 74 9.62 7.63 11.73
C LYS A 74 11.10 7.98 11.53
N THR A 75 11.92 7.02 11.13
CA THR A 75 13.37 7.18 10.92
C THR A 75 13.73 7.50 9.47
N CYS A 76 13.25 6.70 8.51
CA CYS A 76 13.62 6.86 7.09
C CYS A 76 12.49 7.41 6.21
N GLY A 77 11.29 7.61 6.76
CA GLY A 77 10.14 8.12 6.01
C GLY A 77 9.48 7.12 5.05
N SER A 78 9.97 5.88 4.95
CA SER A 78 9.35 4.87 4.09
C SER A 78 7.87 4.70 4.44
N LEU A 79 7.02 4.83 3.42
CA LEU A 79 5.61 4.49 3.49
C LEU A 79 5.49 2.97 3.50
N LEU A 80 4.74 2.44 4.46
CA LEU A 80 4.65 0.99 4.66
C LEU A 80 3.21 0.51 4.55
N PHE A 81 2.28 1.24 5.17
CA PHE A 81 0.95 0.72 5.40
C PHE A 81 -0.15 1.74 5.10
N TRP A 82 -1.28 1.24 4.62
CA TRP A 82 -2.56 1.94 4.65
C TRP A 82 -3.58 1.00 5.30
N LYS A 83 -4.36 1.51 6.24
CA LYS A 83 -5.30 0.71 7.04
C LYS A 83 -6.62 1.44 7.20
N ALA A 84 -7.71 0.89 6.66
CA ALA A 84 -9.06 1.31 7.01
C ALA A 84 -9.35 0.96 8.48
N MET A 85 -10.10 1.81 9.18
CA MET A 85 -10.40 1.61 10.61
C MET A 85 -11.33 0.41 10.84
N ASP A 86 -12.29 0.19 9.94
CA ASP A 86 -13.37 -0.81 10.11
C ASP A 86 -13.19 -2.04 9.21
N GLN A 87 -11.96 -2.45 8.93
CA GLN A 87 -11.67 -3.65 8.11
C GLN A 87 -10.62 -4.51 8.77
N ASP A 88 -10.63 -5.81 8.46
CA ASP A 88 -9.67 -6.80 8.99
C ASP A 88 -8.48 -7.05 8.05
N HIS A 89 -8.20 -6.08 7.17
CA HIS A 89 -7.09 -6.14 6.24
C HIS A 89 -6.25 -4.88 6.25
N ILE A 90 -4.97 -5.01 5.90
CA ILE A 90 -4.02 -3.92 5.79
C ILE A 90 -3.39 -3.92 4.40
N SER A 91 -3.29 -2.74 3.81
CA SER A 91 -2.56 -2.56 2.56
C SER A 91 -1.09 -2.32 2.85
N VAL A 92 -0.21 -3.05 2.16
CA VAL A 92 1.25 -2.96 2.30
C VAL A 92 1.83 -2.40 1.01
N MET A 93 2.73 -1.42 1.11
CA MET A 93 3.35 -0.84 -0.08
C MET A 93 4.19 -1.90 -0.80
N ALA A 94 3.91 -2.15 -2.08
CA ALA A 94 4.54 -3.23 -2.84
C ALA A 94 6.06 -3.08 -2.93
N GLY A 95 6.56 -1.84 -2.92
CA GLY A 95 7.99 -1.53 -2.97
C GLY A 95 8.77 -1.80 -1.68
N SER A 96 8.11 -2.12 -0.55
CA SER A 96 8.79 -2.46 0.71
C SER A 96 9.05 -3.96 0.88
N PHE A 97 8.59 -4.81 -0.04
CA PHE A 97 8.88 -6.25 -0.04
C PHE A 97 10.27 -6.54 -0.61
N ASP A 98 10.93 -7.55 -0.05
CA ASP A 98 12.18 -8.09 -0.58
C ASP A 98 11.93 -8.82 -1.90
N LYS A 99 12.86 -8.69 -2.86
CA LYS A 99 12.78 -9.40 -4.14
C LYS A 99 13.26 -10.86 -4.00
N PRO A 100 12.69 -11.81 -4.78
CA PRO A 100 11.58 -11.62 -5.73
C PRO A 100 10.22 -11.55 -5.03
N THR A 101 9.34 -10.65 -5.49
CA THR A 101 8.03 -10.44 -4.86
C THR A 101 6.90 -11.29 -5.45
N ALA A 102 7.02 -11.72 -6.71
CA ALA A 102 5.93 -12.35 -7.49
C ALA A 102 4.60 -11.55 -7.54
N LEU A 103 4.62 -10.28 -7.13
CA LEU A 103 3.45 -9.39 -7.17
C LEU A 103 3.26 -8.83 -8.59
N GLU A 104 2.02 -8.87 -9.07
CA GLU A 104 1.61 -8.30 -10.36
C GLU A 104 0.66 -7.11 -10.15
N GLY A 105 0.69 -6.15 -11.07
CA GLY A 105 -0.27 -5.05 -11.09
C GLY A 105 -1.68 -5.54 -11.39
N GLU A 106 -2.67 -5.04 -10.64
CA GLU A 106 -4.08 -5.40 -10.81
C GLU A 106 -4.85 -4.31 -11.56
N CYS A 107 -4.75 -3.05 -11.12
CA CYS A 107 -5.40 -1.92 -11.77
C CYS A 107 -4.91 -0.56 -11.23
N HIS A 108 -5.33 0.52 -11.90
CA HIS A 108 -5.14 1.90 -11.50
C HIS A 108 -6.47 2.52 -11.07
N ILE A 109 -6.51 3.13 -9.88
CA ILE A 109 -7.68 3.86 -9.37
C ILE A 109 -7.37 5.34 -9.17
N PHE A 110 -8.39 6.18 -9.27
CA PHE A 110 -8.29 7.65 -9.22
C PHE A 110 -7.44 8.26 -10.35
N VAL A 111 -7.46 7.67 -11.55
CA VAL A 111 -6.64 8.19 -12.66
C VAL A 111 -7.07 9.59 -13.10
N GLY A 112 -8.30 10.01 -12.82
CA GLY A 112 -8.76 11.38 -13.08
C GLY A 112 -8.04 12.44 -12.23
N ASP A 113 -7.42 12.03 -11.12
CA ASP A 113 -6.58 12.87 -10.28
C ASP A 113 -5.09 12.56 -10.47
N LYS A 114 -4.68 11.70 -11.42
CA LYS A 114 -3.25 11.36 -11.60
C LYS A 114 -2.40 12.60 -11.88
N GLY A 115 -1.09 12.47 -11.64
CA GLY A 115 -0.14 13.49 -12.07
C GLY A 115 -0.19 13.72 -13.59
N ASP A 116 -0.11 14.98 -14.01
CA ASP A 116 -0.11 15.40 -15.41
C ASP A 116 1.24 15.19 -16.11
N TYR A 117 2.25 14.72 -15.39
CA TYR A 117 3.63 14.56 -15.84
C TYR A 117 4.00 13.14 -16.36
N TYR A 118 3.03 12.24 -16.55
CA TYR A 118 3.25 10.88 -17.07
C TYR A 118 1.99 10.23 -17.66
N SER A 119 2.18 9.17 -18.45
CA SER A 119 1.13 8.33 -19.03
C SER A 119 1.09 6.95 -18.36
N ILE A 120 -0.06 6.27 -18.42
CA ILE A 120 -0.24 4.89 -17.95
C ILE A 120 -0.46 4.00 -19.18
N ASP A 121 0.58 3.27 -19.58
CA ASP A 121 0.64 2.52 -20.85
C ASP A 121 0.90 1.00 -20.65
N ASP A 122 0.66 0.48 -19.45
CA ASP A 122 0.89 -0.94 -19.10
C ASP A 122 -0.28 -1.88 -19.47
N GLY A 123 -1.38 -1.33 -19.99
CA GLY A 123 -2.56 -2.09 -20.40
C GLY A 123 -3.45 -2.59 -19.26
N LEU A 124 -3.15 -2.22 -18.00
CA LEU A 124 -3.99 -2.57 -16.86
C LEU A 124 -5.30 -1.76 -16.85
N PRO A 125 -6.38 -2.28 -16.23
CA PRO A 125 -7.62 -1.52 -16.03
C PRO A 125 -7.36 -0.18 -15.33
N GLN A 126 -7.98 0.89 -15.83
CA GLN A 126 -7.88 2.24 -15.29
C GLN A 126 -9.26 2.77 -14.93
N PHE A 127 -9.39 3.30 -13.71
CA PHE A 127 -10.65 3.82 -13.18
C PHE A 127 -10.49 5.28 -12.74
N GLU A 128 -11.40 6.15 -13.19
CA GLU A 128 -11.43 7.58 -12.85
C GLU A 128 -11.47 7.85 -11.34
N LYS A 129 -12.10 6.92 -10.58
CA LYS A 129 -12.20 6.90 -9.12
C LYS A 129 -11.89 5.49 -8.59
N SER A 130 -12.14 5.22 -7.31
CA SER A 130 -12.10 3.84 -6.80
C SER A 130 -13.30 3.01 -7.25
N THR A 131 -13.24 1.70 -7.01
CA THR A 131 -14.30 0.73 -7.29
C THR A 131 -14.89 0.19 -5.98
N PRO A 132 -16.11 -0.37 -5.98
CA PRO A 132 -16.67 -1.03 -4.78
C PRO A 132 -15.81 -2.18 -4.24
N ALA A 133 -14.98 -2.80 -5.08
CA ALA A 133 -14.06 -3.87 -4.68
C ALA A 133 -12.82 -3.35 -3.95
N ILE A 134 -12.50 -2.05 -4.08
CA ILE A 134 -11.33 -1.41 -3.46
C ILE A 134 -11.83 -0.26 -2.57
N PRO A 135 -12.24 -0.55 -1.34
CA PRO A 135 -12.74 0.46 -0.42
C PRO A 135 -11.61 1.42 0.00
N VAL A 136 -11.87 2.71 -0.10
CA VAL A 136 -10.92 3.80 0.18
C VAL A 136 -11.67 4.97 0.84
N ALA A 137 -10.93 5.85 1.50
CA ALA A 137 -11.49 7.12 1.95
C ALA A 137 -11.87 7.95 0.72
N GLU A 138 -13.07 8.53 0.71
CA GLU A 138 -13.48 9.55 -0.26
C GLU A 138 -12.56 10.78 -0.23
#